data_AF-A0A540KIL4-F1
#
_entry.id   AF-A0A540KIL4-F1
#
_cell.length_a   1.000
_cell.length_b   1.000
_cell.length_c   1.000
_cell.angle_alpha   90.00
_cell.angle_beta   90.00
_cell.angle_gamma   90.00
#
_symmetry.space_group_name_H-M   'P 1'
#
loop_
_entity.id
_entity.type
_entity.pdbx_description
1 polymer ?
#
loop_
_entity_poly.entity_id
_entity_poly.type
_entity_poly.pdbx_seq_one_letter_code
_entity_poly.pdbx_strand_id
1 'polypeptide(L)'
;MPTKQLVIRRLTCISPYSATIALGSEMSSGIQDVRAEDIVAIRTESGVQIKTAVGRGGYVKDVYERRFTMRTMKWAFWMTGNYGSHADGKYDKKAVPEINNINYKDMVADNQPWMCSDVEGITSGVMPRPCDLLPDQGVEKATACDFPADDLPIDLVELKQCTYMMSSL
;
A
#
# COMPACT_ATOMS: atom_id res chain seq x y z
N MET A 1 0.34 15.74 11.20
CA MET A 1 -1.08 15.44 10.91
C MET A 1 -1.06 14.23 10.00
N PRO A 2 -1.77 13.15 10.36
CA PRO A 2 -1.75 11.92 9.58
C PRO A 2 -2.42 12.11 8.21
N THR A 3 -1.97 11.35 7.22
CA THR A 3 -2.67 11.19 5.95
C THR A 3 -3.84 10.23 6.16
N LYS A 4 -5.05 10.65 5.78
CA LYS A 4 -6.27 9.84 5.92
C LYS A 4 -7.16 9.93 4.69
N GLN A 5 -8.02 8.92 4.48
CA GLN A 5 -9.06 8.91 3.44
C GLN A 5 -8.45 9.06 2.04
N LEU A 6 -7.48 8.20 1.74
CA LEU A 6 -6.72 8.20 0.49
C LEU A 6 -7.29 7.15 -0.46
N VAL A 7 -7.64 7.56 -1.69
CA VAL A 7 -8.06 6.64 -2.76
C VAL A 7 -7.02 6.62 -3.88
N ILE A 8 -6.57 5.42 -4.25
CA ILE A 8 -5.67 5.16 -5.39
C ILE A 8 -6.38 4.16 -6.30
N ARG A 9 -6.76 4.55 -7.52
CA ARG A 9 -7.47 3.59 -8.38
C ARG A 9 -7.28 3.81 -9.86
N ARG A 10 -7.49 2.74 -10.63
CA ARG A 10 -7.51 2.73 -12.10
C ARG A 10 -6.23 3.30 -12.71
N LEU A 11 -5.10 2.72 -12.32
CA LEU A 11 -3.80 3.13 -12.85
C LEU A 11 -2.98 1.94 -13.33
N THR A 12 -2.17 2.21 -14.35
CA THR A 12 -1.09 1.32 -14.77
C THR A 12 0.23 1.99 -14.39
N CYS A 13 1.01 1.37 -13.52
CA CYS A 13 2.32 1.86 -13.13
C CYS A 13 3.41 1.07 -13.85
N ILE A 14 4.34 1.79 -14.49
CA ILE A 14 5.53 1.23 -15.11
C ILE A 14 6.73 1.98 -14.57
N SER A 15 7.40 1.43 -13.57
CA SER A 15 8.54 2.10 -12.91
C SER A 15 9.58 1.07 -12.46
N PRO A 16 10.74 0.95 -13.13
CA PRO A 16 11.76 -0.05 -12.78
C PRO A 16 12.40 0.15 -11.39
N TYR A 17 12.09 1.25 -10.71
CA TYR A 17 12.61 1.57 -9.39
C TYR A 17 11.45 1.76 -8.40
N SER A 18 11.65 1.34 -7.15
CA SER A 18 10.70 1.52 -6.04
C SER A 18 9.38 0.72 -6.21
N ALA A 19 8.37 1.07 -5.41
CA ALA A 19 7.07 0.41 -5.36
C ALA A 19 6.02 1.11 -6.24
N THR A 20 5.00 0.36 -6.66
CA THR A 20 3.80 0.96 -7.26
C THR A 20 3.00 1.73 -6.22
N ILE A 21 2.82 1.14 -5.03
CA ILE A 21 2.27 1.82 -3.86
C ILE A 21 3.34 1.78 -2.77
N ALA A 22 3.78 2.96 -2.33
CA ALA A 22 4.69 3.10 -1.20
C ALA A 22 4.00 3.89 -0.09
N LEU A 23 3.89 3.30 1.10
CA LEU A 23 3.41 3.96 2.31
C LEU A 23 4.62 4.26 3.22
N GLY A 24 4.87 5.55 3.49
CA GLY A 24 6.05 6.03 4.23
C GLY A 24 7.16 6.57 3.32
N SER A 25 8.40 6.76 3.78
CA SER A 25 8.92 6.48 5.13
C SER A 25 8.55 7.52 6.18
N GLU A 26 8.35 8.78 5.77
CA GLU A 26 7.85 9.87 6.61
C GLU A 26 6.33 9.77 6.68
N MET A 27 5.78 9.43 7.83
CA MET A 27 4.35 9.12 7.96
C MET A 27 3.55 10.27 8.61
N SER A 28 4.17 11.41 8.93
CA SER A 28 3.50 12.59 9.51
C SER A 28 2.57 12.30 10.70
N SER A 29 2.98 11.34 11.55
CA SER A 29 2.23 10.77 12.68
C SER A 29 1.16 9.71 12.34
N GLY A 30 0.94 9.40 11.07
CA GLY A 30 0.24 8.20 10.62
C GLY A 30 -0.28 8.24 9.18
N ILE A 31 -0.53 7.05 8.62
CA ILE A 31 -1.23 6.82 7.36
C ILE A 31 -2.41 5.91 7.67
N GLN A 32 -3.63 6.31 7.33
CA GLN A 32 -4.83 5.53 7.65
C GLN A 32 -5.91 5.60 6.55
N ASP A 33 -6.74 4.57 6.43
CA ASP A 33 -7.87 4.52 5.49
C ASP A 33 -7.38 4.79 4.07
N VAL A 34 -6.51 3.87 3.62
CA VAL A 34 -5.96 3.84 2.26
C VAL A 34 -6.73 2.78 1.48
N ARG A 35 -7.32 3.20 0.36
CA ARG A 35 -8.15 2.37 -0.50
C ARG A 35 -7.50 2.31 -1.87
N ALA A 36 -6.91 1.17 -2.21
CA ALA A 36 -6.27 0.96 -3.50
C ALA A 36 -7.01 -0.09 -4.33
N GLU A 37 -7.42 0.23 -5.56
CA GLU A 37 -8.11 -0.75 -6.39
C GLU A 37 -7.88 -0.59 -7.89
N ASP A 38 -8.00 -1.69 -8.63
CA ASP A 38 -7.89 -1.69 -10.10
C ASP A 38 -6.54 -1.16 -10.57
N ILE A 39 -5.47 -1.82 -10.13
CA ILE A 39 -4.10 -1.41 -10.38
C ILE A 39 -3.35 -2.48 -11.17
N VAL A 40 -2.63 -2.04 -12.19
CA VAL A 40 -1.71 -2.88 -12.96
C VAL A 40 -0.29 -2.36 -12.77
N ALA A 41 0.56 -3.12 -12.11
CA ALA A 41 1.99 -2.83 -12.01
C ALA A 41 2.77 -3.67 -13.01
N ILE A 42 3.65 -3.03 -13.77
CA ILE A 42 4.50 -3.70 -14.75
C ILE A 42 5.94 -3.27 -14.51
N ARG A 43 6.85 -4.24 -14.39
CA ARG A 43 8.29 -3.97 -14.23
C ARG A 43 8.59 -3.01 -13.08
N THR A 44 8.01 -3.26 -11.91
CA THR A 44 8.32 -2.49 -10.70
C THR A 44 9.26 -3.23 -9.76
N GLU A 45 9.97 -2.54 -8.86
CA GLU A 45 10.79 -3.25 -7.87
C GLU A 45 9.90 -4.00 -6.88
N SER A 46 8.87 -3.30 -6.38
CA SER A 46 7.80 -3.92 -5.58
C SER A 46 6.41 -3.53 -6.06
N GLY A 47 5.42 -4.38 -5.81
CA GLY A 47 4.01 -4.01 -5.97
C GLY A 47 3.63 -3.01 -4.89
N VAL A 48 3.56 -3.52 -3.66
CA VAL A 48 3.21 -2.75 -2.47
C VAL A 48 4.39 -2.72 -1.51
N GLN A 49 4.67 -1.54 -0.94
CA GLN A 49 5.76 -1.37 0.02
C GLN A 49 5.36 -0.50 1.21
N ILE A 50 5.64 -0.99 2.41
CA ILE A 50 5.52 -0.22 3.66
C ILE A 50 6.93 0.06 4.17
N LYS A 51 7.25 1.35 4.34
CA LYS A 51 8.57 1.82 4.77
C LYS A 51 8.45 2.53 6.11
N THR A 52 9.19 2.08 7.11
CA THR A 52 9.26 2.77 8.40
C THR A 52 10.58 2.46 9.12
N ALA A 53 10.78 3.05 10.30
CA ALA A 53 11.94 2.84 11.15
C ALA A 53 11.58 3.06 12.62
N VAL A 54 12.26 2.34 13.51
CA VAL A 54 12.28 2.69 14.94
C VAL A 54 12.70 4.14 15.08
N GLY A 55 11.96 4.89 15.89
CA GLY A 55 12.14 6.33 16.06
C GLY A 55 11.23 7.22 15.23
N ARG A 56 10.43 6.64 14.33
CA ARG A 56 9.42 7.39 13.55
C ARG A 56 8.05 7.46 14.24
N GLY A 57 7.73 6.47 15.09
CA GLY A 57 6.42 6.37 15.74
C GLY A 57 5.26 6.37 14.74
N GLY A 58 4.07 6.75 15.20
CA GLY A 58 2.87 6.81 14.38
C GLY A 58 2.35 5.43 13.95
N TYR A 59 1.60 5.37 12.86
CA TYR A 59 0.95 4.15 12.40
C TYR A 59 0.79 4.07 10.88
N VAL A 60 0.67 2.87 10.35
CA VAL A 60 0.05 2.56 9.06
C VAL A 60 -1.06 1.59 9.34
N LYS A 61 -2.32 1.99 9.15
CA LYS A 61 -3.45 1.11 9.46
C LYS A 61 -4.65 1.31 8.59
N ASP A 62 -5.55 0.32 8.58
CA ASP A 62 -6.77 0.36 7.77
C ASP A 62 -6.41 0.57 6.29
N VAL A 63 -5.55 -0.33 5.78
CA VAL A 63 -5.13 -0.35 4.37
C VAL A 63 -5.91 -1.45 3.68
N TYR A 64 -6.59 -1.11 2.60
CA TYR A 64 -7.41 -2.02 1.82
C TYR A 64 -6.95 -1.95 0.38
N GLU A 65 -6.42 -3.05 -0.15
CA GLU A 65 -6.07 -3.15 -1.56
C GLU A 65 -6.79 -4.31 -2.23
N ARG A 66 -7.36 -4.06 -3.40
CA ARG A 66 -8.01 -5.12 -4.18
C ARG A 66 -7.79 -5.06 -5.68
N ARG A 67 -7.93 -6.19 -6.35
CA ARG A 67 -7.85 -6.29 -7.83
C ARG A 67 -6.56 -5.66 -8.35
N PHE A 68 -5.45 -6.16 -7.83
CA PHE A 68 -4.11 -5.69 -8.18
C PHE A 68 -3.39 -6.77 -8.99
N THR A 69 -3.08 -6.45 -10.24
CA THR A 69 -2.26 -7.31 -11.11
C THR A 69 -0.81 -6.83 -11.12
N MET A 70 0.11 -7.75 -10.86
CA MET A 70 1.51 -7.50 -10.58
C MET A 70 2.38 -8.31 -11.55
N ARG A 71 2.94 -7.64 -12.57
CA ARG A 71 3.71 -8.29 -13.64
C ARG A 71 5.19 -7.94 -13.56
N THR A 72 6.02 -8.96 -13.50
CA THR A 72 7.49 -8.82 -13.59
C THR A 72 8.07 -7.85 -12.55
N MET A 73 7.90 -8.12 -11.25
CA MET A 73 8.58 -7.38 -10.17
C MET A 73 9.57 -8.25 -9.40
N LYS A 74 10.32 -7.64 -8.48
CA LYS A 74 11.17 -8.37 -7.53
C LYS A 74 10.38 -8.87 -6.31
N TRP A 75 9.47 -8.05 -5.79
CA TRP A 75 8.65 -8.37 -4.60
C TRP A 75 7.18 -8.04 -4.82
N ALA A 76 6.25 -8.94 -4.47
CA ALA A 76 4.82 -8.61 -4.50
C ALA A 76 4.48 -7.61 -3.38
N PHE A 77 4.94 -7.93 -2.18
CA PHE A 77 4.91 -7.08 -1.01
C PHE A 77 6.28 -7.00 -0.36
N TRP A 78 6.66 -5.81 0.08
CA TRP A 78 7.88 -5.58 0.84
C TRP A 78 7.62 -4.65 2.02
N MET A 79 7.86 -5.13 3.24
CA MET A 79 7.99 -4.24 4.40
C MET A 79 9.45 -4.06 4.83
N THR A 80 9.81 -2.83 5.20
CA THR A 80 11.09 -2.53 5.84
C THR A 80 10.88 -1.65 7.07
N GLY A 81 11.29 -2.17 8.24
CA GLY A 81 11.28 -1.46 9.53
C GLY A 81 12.61 -0.80 9.90
N ASN A 82 13.56 -0.72 8.96
CA ASN A 82 14.88 -0.11 9.18
C ASN A 82 15.22 0.92 8.10
N TYR A 83 14.23 1.70 7.65
CA TYR A 83 14.42 2.73 6.64
C TYR A 83 15.15 3.93 7.26
N GLY A 84 16.48 3.81 7.28
CA GLY A 84 17.38 4.66 8.07
C GLY A 84 17.59 6.05 7.46
N SER A 85 17.18 7.07 8.22
CA SER A 85 17.66 8.45 8.27
C SER A 85 16.68 9.21 9.16
N HIS A 86 17.18 9.96 10.15
CA HIS A 86 16.39 10.89 10.95
C HIS A 86 16.95 12.30 10.71
N ALA A 87 16.07 13.30 10.69
CA ALA A 87 16.46 14.68 10.36
C ALA A 87 17.52 15.24 11.32
N ASP A 88 17.46 14.83 12.59
CA ASP A 88 18.45 15.13 13.61
C ASP A 88 18.51 14.01 14.65
N GLY A 89 19.31 14.18 15.72
CA GLY A 89 19.42 13.22 16.83
C GLY A 89 18.38 13.37 17.94
N LYS A 90 17.38 14.26 17.78
CA LYS A 90 16.41 14.62 18.84
C LYS A 90 15.10 13.85 18.77
N TYR A 91 14.97 12.88 17.87
CA TYR A 91 13.81 11.99 17.81
C TYR A 91 13.78 11.01 18.99
N ASP A 92 12.58 10.53 19.33
CA ASP A 92 12.42 9.50 20.34
C ASP A 92 12.84 8.13 19.80
N LYS A 93 14.02 7.64 20.18
CA LYS A 93 14.56 6.33 19.75
C LYS A 93 13.72 5.12 20.20
N LYS A 94 12.73 5.32 21.08
CA LYS A 94 11.81 4.27 21.53
C LYS A 94 10.47 4.28 20.79
N ALA A 95 10.23 5.27 19.93
CA ALA A 95 8.98 5.38 19.20
C ALA A 95 8.89 4.29 18.12
N VAL A 96 8.10 3.24 18.39
CA VAL A 96 7.86 2.14 17.44
C VAL A 96 6.59 2.44 16.62
N PRO A 97 6.64 2.34 15.29
CA PRO A 97 5.45 2.48 14.44
C PRO A 97 4.52 1.27 14.58
N GLU A 98 3.21 1.50 14.57
CA GLU A 98 2.18 0.44 14.56
C GLU A 98 1.73 0.14 13.12
N ILE A 99 1.84 -1.12 12.67
CA ILE A 99 1.35 -1.56 11.35
C ILE A 99 0.24 -2.59 11.55
N ASN A 100 -1.01 -2.21 11.29
CA ASN A 100 -2.17 -2.99 11.70
C ASN A 100 -3.31 -2.91 10.66
N ASN A 101 -4.15 -3.94 10.58
CA ASN A 101 -5.32 -4.00 9.71
C ASN A 101 -4.96 -3.74 8.24
N ILE A 102 -3.99 -4.49 7.73
CA ILE A 102 -3.61 -4.50 6.32
C ILE A 102 -4.39 -5.61 5.60
N ASN A 103 -5.16 -5.24 4.58
CA ASN A 103 -6.10 -6.12 3.89
C ASN A 103 -5.78 -6.19 2.40
N TYR A 104 -5.53 -7.41 1.91
CA TYR A 104 -5.30 -7.66 0.49
C TYR A 104 -6.30 -8.66 -0.08
N LYS A 105 -7.02 -8.27 -1.12
CA LYS A 105 -8.06 -9.09 -1.76
C LYS A 105 -7.85 -9.20 -3.27
N ASP A 106 -7.98 -10.38 -3.84
CA ASP A 106 -7.88 -10.58 -5.31
C ASP A 106 -6.58 -10.00 -5.90
N MET A 107 -5.44 -10.35 -5.30
CA MET A 107 -4.11 -9.90 -5.74
C MET A 107 -3.42 -11.01 -6.54
N VAL A 108 -2.85 -10.68 -7.70
CA VAL A 108 -2.19 -11.66 -8.57
C VAL A 108 -0.82 -11.16 -8.98
N ALA A 109 0.24 -11.89 -8.60
CA ALA A 109 1.61 -11.66 -9.03
C ALA A 109 2.20 -12.89 -9.76
N ASP A 110 3.02 -12.65 -10.79
CA ASP A 110 3.67 -13.65 -11.66
C ASP A 110 4.78 -14.49 -10.97
N ASN A 111 4.55 -14.99 -9.75
CA ASN A 111 5.47 -15.83 -8.95
C ASN A 111 6.54 -15.10 -8.10
N GLN A 112 6.17 -14.00 -7.43
CA GLN A 112 7.11 -13.20 -6.63
C GLN A 112 6.89 -13.34 -5.12
N PRO A 113 7.98 -13.37 -4.34
CA PRO A 113 7.91 -13.51 -2.89
C PRO A 113 7.21 -12.34 -2.18
N TRP A 114 6.57 -12.68 -1.06
CA TRP A 114 6.02 -11.77 -0.07
C TRP A 114 7.02 -11.63 1.08
N MET A 115 7.56 -10.43 1.31
CA MET A 115 8.44 -10.15 2.45
C MET A 115 7.69 -9.39 3.53
N CYS A 116 7.17 -10.14 4.49
CA CYS A 116 6.51 -9.60 5.65
C CYS A 116 7.43 -9.62 6.87
N SER A 117 7.40 -8.53 7.62
CA SER A 117 8.07 -8.38 8.91
C SER A 117 7.17 -7.48 9.75
N ASP A 118 6.89 -7.81 11.01
CA ASP A 118 6.19 -6.92 11.95
C ASP A 118 4.90 -6.26 11.43
N VAL A 119 4.09 -7.02 10.67
CA VAL A 119 2.81 -6.58 10.09
C VAL A 119 1.67 -7.44 10.63
N GLU A 120 0.55 -6.82 10.97
CA GLU A 120 -0.71 -7.49 11.30
C GLU A 120 -1.79 -7.18 10.25
N GLY A 121 -2.46 -8.22 9.77
CA GLY A 121 -3.46 -8.10 8.72
C GLY A 121 -4.01 -9.45 8.25
N ILE A 122 -4.84 -9.41 7.22
CA ILE A 122 -5.47 -10.61 6.65
C ILE A 122 -5.53 -10.51 5.12
N THR A 123 -5.64 -11.64 4.46
CA THR A 123 -5.73 -11.69 2.99
C THR A 123 -6.84 -12.63 2.54
N SER A 124 -7.31 -12.48 1.29
CA SER A 124 -8.24 -13.41 0.64
C SER A 124 -8.03 -13.41 -0.88
N GLY A 125 -7.91 -14.58 -1.49
CA GLY A 125 -7.76 -14.67 -2.96
C GLY A 125 -6.44 -14.07 -3.46
N VAL A 126 -5.35 -14.26 -2.71
CA VAL A 126 -4.03 -13.71 -3.02
C VAL A 126 -3.11 -14.79 -3.60
N MET A 127 -2.46 -14.49 -4.72
CA MET A 127 -1.50 -15.38 -5.37
C MET A 127 -0.22 -14.60 -5.75
N PRO A 128 1.00 -15.13 -5.46
CA PRO A 128 1.30 -16.38 -4.75
C PRO A 128 0.96 -16.31 -3.26
N ARG A 129 0.99 -17.46 -2.57
CA ARG A 129 0.61 -17.56 -1.14
C ARG A 129 1.31 -16.48 -0.31
N PRO A 130 0.58 -15.70 0.49
CA PRO A 130 1.15 -14.69 1.36
C PRO A 130 1.94 -15.32 2.53
N CYS A 131 2.72 -14.49 3.20
CA CYS A 131 3.46 -14.85 4.41
C CYS A 131 2.53 -15.20 5.59
N ASP A 132 3.04 -15.90 6.61
CA ASP A 132 2.23 -16.32 7.77
C ASP A 132 1.72 -15.15 8.63
N LEU A 133 2.35 -13.97 8.54
CA LEU A 133 1.90 -12.73 9.19
C LEU A 133 0.65 -12.11 8.54
N LEU A 134 0.34 -12.52 7.30
CA LEU A 134 -0.82 -12.06 6.54
C LEU A 134 -1.66 -13.27 6.09
N PRO A 135 -2.25 -14.01 7.04
CA PRO A 135 -2.92 -15.27 6.75
C PRO A 135 -4.08 -15.09 5.76
N ASP A 136 -4.11 -15.98 4.76
CA ASP A 136 -5.25 -16.11 3.87
C ASP A 136 -6.43 -16.71 4.66
N GLN A 137 -7.55 -16.00 4.67
CA GLN A 137 -8.76 -16.41 5.37
C GLN A 137 -9.53 -17.51 4.62
N GLY A 138 -9.12 -17.81 3.39
CA GLY A 138 -9.82 -18.74 2.51
C GLY A 138 -11.15 -18.17 2.02
N VAL A 139 -11.79 -18.91 1.11
CA VAL A 139 -13.03 -18.46 0.44
C VAL A 139 -14.21 -18.38 1.42
N GLU A 140 -14.18 -19.14 2.52
CA GLU A 140 -15.27 -19.22 3.50
C GLU A 140 -15.32 -18.03 4.47
N LYS A 141 -14.20 -17.32 4.69
CA LYS A 141 -14.12 -16.14 5.57
C LYS A 141 -13.75 -14.86 4.81
N ALA A 142 -13.95 -14.85 3.48
CA ALA A 142 -13.61 -13.73 2.61
C ALA A 142 -14.29 -12.40 3.00
N THR A 143 -15.47 -12.45 3.64
CA THR A 143 -16.20 -11.28 4.14
C THR A 143 -15.45 -10.49 5.21
N ALA A 144 -14.54 -11.13 5.96
CA ALA A 144 -13.70 -10.41 6.92
C ALA A 144 -12.65 -9.50 6.23
N CYS A 145 -12.30 -9.79 4.99
CA CYS A 145 -11.35 -9.04 4.17
C CYS A 145 -12.06 -8.14 3.14
N ASP A 146 -13.31 -7.76 3.41
CA ASP A 146 -14.07 -6.95 2.47
C ASP A 146 -13.50 -5.54 2.34
N PHE A 147 -13.43 -5.10 1.08
CA PHE A 147 -13.03 -3.75 0.76
C PHE A 147 -14.16 -2.79 1.13
N PRO A 148 -13.88 -1.67 1.82
CA PRO A 148 -14.88 -0.70 2.24
C PRO A 148 -15.78 -0.25 1.07
N ALA A 149 -17.09 -0.29 1.29
CA ALA A 149 -18.10 0.02 0.27
C ALA A 149 -18.69 1.43 0.40
N ASP A 150 -18.36 2.14 1.48
CA ASP A 150 -18.71 3.54 1.68
C ASP A 150 -17.88 4.45 0.76
N ASP A 151 -18.45 5.60 0.39
CA ASP A 151 -17.74 6.62 -0.39
C ASP A 151 -16.94 7.56 0.53
N LEU A 152 -15.74 7.94 0.10
CA LEU A 152 -14.95 8.99 0.74
C LEU A 152 -15.29 10.36 0.14
N PRO A 153 -15.04 11.48 0.85
CA PRO A 153 -15.31 12.81 0.30
C PRO A 153 -14.64 13.08 -1.05
N ILE A 154 -13.50 12.45 -1.33
CA ILE A 154 -12.78 12.56 -2.60
C ILE A 154 -13.53 11.88 -3.76
N ASP A 155 -14.40 10.91 -3.49
CA ASP A 155 -15.23 10.25 -4.51
C ASP A 155 -16.32 11.17 -5.05
N LEU A 156 -16.69 12.19 -4.27
CA LEU A 156 -17.72 13.18 -4.62
C LEU A 156 -17.15 14.40 -5.36
N VAL A 157 -15.83 14.46 -5.58
CA VAL A 157 -15.19 15.59 -6.24
C VAL A 157 -15.38 15.50 -7.76
N GLU A 158 -16.05 16.49 -8.33
CA GLU A 158 -16.17 16.65 -9.77
C GLU A 158 -14.91 17.29 -10.36
N LEU A 159 -14.16 16.54 -11.17
CA LEU A 159 -13.00 17.05 -11.88
C LEU A 159 -13.43 17.91 -13.06
N LYS A 160 -12.92 19.14 -13.14
CA LYS A 160 -13.10 20.00 -14.31
C LYS A 160 -12.17 19.56 -15.44
N GLN A 161 -12.73 19.34 -16.62
CA GLN A 161 -11.94 19.05 -17.81
C GLN A 161 -11.26 20.34 -18.31
N CYS A 162 -9.94 20.30 -18.43
CA CYS A 162 -9.15 21.36 -19.05
C CYS A 162 -8.60 20.86 -20.39
N THR A 163 -8.63 21.69 -21.42
CA THR A 163 -8.03 21.39 -22.73
C THR A 163 -6.96 22.42 -23.04
N TYR A 164 -5.78 21.95 -23.45
CA TYR A 164 -4.70 22.79 -23.97
C TYR A 164 -4.44 22.41 -25.42
N MET A 165 -4.30 23.40 -26.31
CA MET A 165 -3.90 23.17 -27.69
C MET A 165 -2.40 23.39 -27.81
N MET A 166 -1.67 22.38 -28.27
CA MET A 166 -0.28 22.56 -28.67
C MET A 166 -0.24 23.36 -29.97
N SER A 167 0.17 24.61 -29.91
CA SER A 167 0.53 25.37 -31.11
C SER A 167 1.81 24.79 -31.69
N SER A 168 1.74 24.22 -32.89
CA SER A 168 2.92 23.89 -33.70
C SER A 168 3.69 25.16 -34.06
N LEU A 169 5.00 25.17 -33.82
CA LEU A 169 5.95 26.10 -34.44
C LEU A 169 6.10 25.81 -35.93
#